data_AF-A0AAU9J4Z4-F1
#
_entry.id   AF-A0AAU9J4Z4-F1
#
_cell.length_a   1.000
_cell.length_b   1.000
_cell.length_c   1.000
_cell.angle_alpha   90.00
_cell.angle_beta   90.00
_cell.angle_gamma   90.00
#
_symmetry.space_group_name_H-M   'P 1'
#
loop_
_entity.id
_entity.type
_entity.pdbx_description
1 polymer ?
#
loop_
_entity_poly.entity_id
_entity_poly.type
_entity_poly.pdbx_seq_one_letter_code
_entity_poly.pdbx_strand_id
1 'polypeptide(L)'
;MKLLLAFLTACFASNLYEILIKQNTELGVSNTNLRAQIIQLLSDYNLYQTISDDYNYMKEKLIQLTEEYQNSADTDTNLIIQQEIASRLLELIEYINLLGGSSEGFTTDEINFWLLKLADCINEAKSLINQKKEAEVYNELTLSIFLKGQQIRHYQRENAELNGKIELSLASLESAKDKEAQEKSKIDDIVDKLDEAKNHQENQINALKESYKTEQDNASEDAKPTYEDIQNSAATSILALESTIGDQSLKIEELTADNASLQANILTMSNNIDSLQKELEIKSETLKDAESKFEEFRLQSKTASDTEVDEFIGNEEVIQNEVTSLQEKESLLLESLSDNLKVVSHLEMLNHLKSNKIREMEYELKEFQAYLEQAKTARSEEISSLMQKLNDNKEAEISLRNKLEETLNKIEENNEEIKELTRKINEAEYIKKRDEQRKEDEIIY
;
A
#
# COMPACT_ATOMS: atom_id res chain seq x y z
N MET A 1 44.36 39.23 -35.83
CA MET A 1 43.02 38.89 -35.29
C MET A 1 43.05 37.97 -34.07
N LYS A 2 43.70 36.79 -34.10
CA LYS A 2 43.69 35.85 -32.96
C LYS A 2 44.24 36.40 -31.63
N LEU A 3 45.31 37.20 -31.67
CA LEU A 3 45.89 37.87 -30.49
C LEU A 3 44.97 38.94 -29.88
N LEU A 4 44.26 39.70 -30.72
CA LEU A 4 43.32 40.72 -30.25
C LEU A 4 42.11 40.07 -29.56
N LEU A 5 41.64 38.94 -30.10
CA LEU A 5 40.54 38.17 -29.52
C LEU A 5 40.93 37.57 -28.16
N ALA A 6 42.15 37.05 -28.04
CA ALA A 6 42.71 36.52 -26.80
C ALA A 6 42.92 37.61 -25.74
N PHE A 7 43.37 38.81 -26.15
CA PHE A 7 43.56 39.94 -25.25
C PHE A 7 42.21 40.49 -24.74
N LEU A 8 41.21 40.59 -25.62
CA LEU A 8 39.84 40.97 -25.25
C LEU A 8 39.21 39.94 -24.31
N THR A 9 39.34 38.63 -24.60
CA THR A 9 38.81 37.59 -23.70
C THR A 9 39.51 37.57 -22.34
N ALA A 10 40.81 37.82 -22.27
CA ALA A 10 41.53 37.95 -21.00
C ALA A 10 41.10 39.20 -20.21
N CYS A 11 40.93 40.36 -20.85
CA CYS A 11 40.40 41.57 -20.22
C CYS A 11 38.94 41.42 -19.76
N PHE A 12 38.09 40.74 -20.55
CA PHE A 12 36.73 40.44 -20.12
C PHE A 12 36.70 39.45 -18.95
N ALA A 13 37.58 38.45 -18.94
CA ALA A 13 37.67 37.49 -17.84
C ALA A 13 38.17 38.13 -16.53
N SER A 14 39.15 39.04 -16.57
CA SER A 14 39.61 39.73 -15.36
C SER A 14 38.55 40.69 -14.80
N ASN A 15 37.85 41.41 -15.67
CA ASN A 15 36.76 42.31 -15.28
C ASN A 15 35.57 41.52 -14.72
N LEU A 16 35.23 40.37 -15.33
CA LEU A 16 34.17 39.49 -14.82
C LEU A 16 34.52 38.94 -13.42
N TYR A 17 35.79 38.62 -13.18
CA TYR A 17 36.27 38.15 -11.87
C TYR A 17 36.15 39.23 -10.79
N GLU A 18 36.54 40.48 -11.09
CA GLU A 18 36.38 41.60 -10.17
C GLU A 18 34.90 41.92 -9.89
N ILE A 19 34.04 41.84 -10.91
CA ILE A 19 32.58 42.02 -10.75
C ILE A 19 31.99 40.92 -9.87
N LEU A 20 32.38 39.65 -10.07
CA LEU A 20 31.91 38.52 -9.27
C LEU A 20 32.37 38.62 -7.81
N ILE A 21 33.61 39.02 -7.56
CA ILE A 21 34.07 39.27 -6.18
C ILE A 21 33.24 40.37 -5.55
N LYS A 22 33.03 41.49 -6.26
CA LYS A 22 32.25 42.62 -5.74
C LYS A 22 30.82 42.21 -5.41
N GLN A 23 30.16 41.50 -6.32
CA GLN A 23 28.80 40.95 -6.12
C GLN A 23 28.74 39.98 -4.94
N ASN A 24 29.76 39.13 -4.76
CA ASN A 24 29.81 38.20 -3.63
C ASN A 24 29.98 38.94 -2.29
N THR A 25 30.81 39.99 -2.23
CA THR A 25 30.89 40.87 -1.04
C THR A 25 29.58 41.60 -0.78
N GLU A 26 28.92 42.11 -1.81
CA GLU A 26 27.61 42.79 -1.68
C GLU A 26 26.52 41.81 -1.20
N LEU A 27 26.54 40.57 -1.68
CA LEU A 27 25.69 39.48 -1.18
C LEU A 27 25.99 39.17 0.29
N GLY A 28 27.26 39.14 0.68
CA GLY A 28 27.68 38.98 2.09
C GLY A 28 27.11 40.07 3.00
N VAL A 29 27.18 41.34 2.57
CA VAL A 29 26.61 42.47 3.33
C VAL A 29 25.08 42.39 3.37
N SER A 30 24.43 42.07 2.25
CA SER A 30 22.97 41.94 2.20
C SER A 30 22.44 40.80 3.07
N ASN A 31 23.15 39.67 3.13
CA ASN A 31 22.81 38.55 4.02
C ASN A 31 22.96 38.94 5.49
N THR A 32 24.02 39.68 5.83
CA THR A 32 24.24 40.22 7.18
C THR A 32 23.10 41.17 7.61
N ASN A 33 22.64 42.04 6.71
CA ASN A 33 21.52 42.95 6.97
C ASN A 33 20.16 42.24 7.09
N LEU A 34 19.91 41.22 6.25
CA LEU A 34 18.70 40.39 6.35
C LEU A 34 18.64 39.64 7.68
N ARG A 35 19.77 39.08 8.14
CA ARG A 35 19.86 38.47 9.47
C ARG A 35 19.53 39.47 10.57
N ALA A 36 20.07 40.69 10.49
CA ALA A 36 19.76 41.75 11.46
C ALA A 36 18.26 42.12 11.48
N GLN A 37 17.61 42.19 10.30
CA GLN A 37 16.17 42.49 10.19
C GLN A 37 15.28 41.34 10.70
N ILE A 38 15.64 40.09 10.44
CA ILE A 38 14.94 38.91 10.99
C ILE A 38 15.06 38.90 12.51
N ILE A 39 16.25 39.18 13.06
CA ILE A 39 16.46 39.30 14.52
C ILE A 39 15.59 40.42 15.11
N GLN A 40 15.47 41.56 14.41
CA GLN A 40 14.63 42.68 14.84
C GLN A 40 13.12 42.38 14.78
N LEU A 41 12.64 41.67 13.76
CA LEU A 41 11.24 41.20 13.67
C LEU A 41 10.91 40.15 14.75
N LEU A 42 11.86 39.27 15.03
CA LEU A 42 11.76 38.29 16.11
C LEU A 42 11.66 38.97 17.49
N SER A 43 12.31 40.13 17.68
CA SER A 43 12.23 40.92 18.92
C SER A 43 10.95 41.77 19.05
N ASP A 44 10.43 42.33 17.95
CA ASP A 44 9.29 43.27 17.99
C ASP A 44 7.92 42.57 18.21
N TYR A 45 7.82 41.26 17.94
CA TYR A 45 6.57 40.49 18.02
C TYR A 45 6.57 39.36 19.06
N ASN A 46 7.63 39.24 19.88
CA ASN A 46 7.84 38.11 20.80
C ASN A 46 7.80 36.73 20.10
N LEU A 47 7.94 36.69 18.78
CA LEU A 47 7.94 35.48 17.94
C LEU A 47 9.08 34.56 18.31
N TYR A 48 10.22 35.11 18.73
CA TYR A 48 11.32 34.32 19.27
C TYR A 48 10.89 33.48 20.47
N GLN A 49 10.09 34.06 21.38
CA GLN A 49 9.60 33.34 22.55
C GLN A 49 8.62 32.23 22.13
N THR A 50 7.68 32.51 21.23
CA THR A 50 6.74 31.49 20.72
C THR A 50 7.45 30.34 20.02
N ILE A 51 8.39 30.63 19.11
CA ILE A 51 9.18 29.61 18.40
C ILE A 51 10.06 28.82 19.38
N SER A 52 10.60 29.48 20.40
CA SER A 52 11.38 28.81 21.46
C SER A 52 10.49 27.92 22.35
N ASP A 53 9.26 28.34 22.65
CA ASP A 53 8.31 27.56 23.44
C ASP A 53 7.83 26.33 22.64
N ASP A 54 7.54 26.48 21.35
CA ASP A 54 7.18 25.38 20.44
C ASP A 54 8.35 24.40 20.26
N TYR A 55 9.59 24.91 20.12
CA TYR A 55 10.80 24.08 20.11
C TYR A 55 10.94 23.25 21.40
N ASN A 56 10.75 23.88 22.57
CA ASN A 56 10.83 23.20 23.86
C ASN A 56 9.72 22.16 24.03
N TYR A 57 8.50 22.47 23.58
CA TYR A 57 7.38 21.53 23.58
C TYR A 57 7.69 20.29 22.73
N MET A 58 8.21 20.47 21.51
CA MET A 58 8.58 19.35 20.64
C MET A 58 9.71 18.51 21.23
N LYS A 59 10.68 19.16 21.88
CA LYS A 59 11.76 18.47 22.59
C LYS A 59 11.23 17.62 23.75
N GLU A 60 10.35 18.15 24.59
CA GLU A 60 9.71 17.37 25.66
C GLU A 60 8.92 16.19 25.11
N LYS A 61 8.19 16.40 24.01
CA LYS A 61 7.45 15.33 23.36
C LYS A 61 8.35 14.24 22.78
N LEU A 62 9.48 14.61 22.17
CA LEU A 62 10.49 13.67 21.69
C LEU A 62 11.12 12.86 22.82
N ILE A 63 11.37 13.48 23.98
CA ILE A 63 11.86 12.75 25.17
C ILE A 63 10.83 11.72 25.62
N GLN A 64 9.56 12.11 25.75
CA GLN A 64 8.47 11.18 26.11
C GLN A 64 8.36 10.01 25.13
N LEU A 65 8.37 10.28 23.81
CA LEU A 65 8.30 9.24 22.79
C LEU A 65 9.53 8.30 22.84
N THR A 66 10.71 8.84 23.16
CA THR A 66 11.92 8.03 23.32
C THR A 66 11.84 7.14 24.55
N GLU A 67 11.28 7.63 25.65
CA GLU A 67 11.03 6.83 26.86
C GLU A 67 9.96 5.76 26.60
N GLU A 68 8.88 6.09 25.89
CA GLU A 68 7.86 5.13 25.47
C GLU A 68 8.46 4.03 24.58
N TYR A 69 9.33 4.41 23.64
CA TYR A 69 10.05 3.47 22.78
C TYR A 69 10.96 2.52 23.59
N GLN A 70 11.67 3.02 24.60
CA GLN A 70 12.54 2.21 25.45
C GLN A 70 11.75 1.23 26.34
N ASN A 71 10.55 1.62 26.75
CA ASN A 71 9.71 0.83 27.65
C ASN A 71 8.76 -0.13 26.92
N SER A 72 8.58 0.02 25.60
CA SER A 72 7.69 -0.82 24.82
C SER A 72 8.40 -2.10 24.36
N ALA A 73 7.81 -3.25 24.74
CA ALA A 73 8.28 -4.58 24.34
C ALA A 73 7.67 -5.06 23.01
N ASP A 74 6.61 -4.39 22.54
CA ASP A 74 5.88 -4.79 21.35
C ASP A 74 6.46 -4.15 20.08
N THR A 75 6.67 -4.96 19.05
CA THR A 75 7.34 -4.53 17.81
C THR A 75 6.45 -3.61 16.97
N ASP A 76 5.14 -3.85 16.96
CA ASP A 76 4.17 -3.02 16.22
C ASP A 76 4.02 -1.65 16.89
N THR A 77 3.91 -1.64 18.21
CA THR A 77 3.90 -0.41 19.02
C THR A 77 5.19 0.38 18.84
N ASN A 78 6.35 -0.29 18.84
CA ASN A 78 7.64 0.35 18.60
C ASN A 78 7.75 0.99 17.22
N LEU A 79 7.21 0.35 16.17
CA LEU A 79 7.17 0.92 14.82
C LEU A 79 6.36 2.22 14.78
N ILE A 80 5.20 2.26 15.45
CA ILE A 80 4.35 3.46 15.52
C ILE A 80 5.09 4.58 16.25
N ILE A 81 5.72 4.27 17.38
CA ILE A 81 6.48 5.27 18.15
C ILE A 81 7.66 5.81 17.33
N GLN A 82 8.40 4.96 16.61
CA GLN A 82 9.50 5.40 15.73
C GLN A 82 9.01 6.34 14.61
N GLN A 83 7.84 6.08 14.03
CA GLN A 83 7.24 6.96 13.01
C GLN A 83 6.84 8.32 13.60
N GLU A 84 6.27 8.33 14.80
CA GLU A 84 5.94 9.57 15.50
C GLU A 84 7.20 10.37 15.86
N ILE A 85 8.27 9.71 16.33
CA ILE A 85 9.58 10.34 16.56
C ILE A 85 10.10 10.99 15.27
N ALA A 86 10.04 10.30 14.13
CA ALA A 86 10.48 10.84 12.86
C ALA A 86 9.67 12.09 12.46
N SER A 87 8.35 12.07 12.63
CA SER A 87 7.49 13.24 12.37
C SER A 87 7.88 14.44 13.23
N ARG A 88 8.12 14.22 14.54
CA ARG A 88 8.50 15.30 15.47
C ARG A 88 9.90 15.84 15.23
N LEU A 89 10.85 15.01 14.76
CA LEU A 89 12.18 15.47 14.36
C LEU A 89 12.12 16.37 13.11
N LEU A 90 11.21 16.10 12.17
CA LEU A 90 10.97 16.98 11.01
C LEU A 90 10.42 18.34 11.45
N GLU A 91 9.43 18.37 12.34
CA GLU A 91 8.91 19.61 12.93
C GLU A 91 10.01 20.38 13.68
N LEU A 92 10.89 19.68 14.41
CA LEU A 92 12.01 20.27 15.13
C LEU A 92 13.03 20.98 14.20
N ILE A 93 13.25 20.42 13.00
CA ILE A 93 14.11 21.06 11.98
C ILE A 93 13.56 22.42 11.57
N GLU A 94 12.24 22.53 11.38
CA GLU A 94 11.60 23.79 11.01
C GLU A 94 11.83 24.86 12.07
N TYR A 95 11.65 24.51 13.35
CA TYR A 95 11.90 25.43 14.47
C TYR A 95 13.39 25.80 14.60
N ILE A 96 14.32 24.86 14.44
CA ILE A 96 15.77 25.16 14.48
C ILE A 96 16.18 26.08 13.35
N ASN A 97 15.65 25.88 12.15
CA ASN A 97 15.92 26.77 11.01
C ASN A 97 15.42 28.20 11.29
N LEU A 98 14.24 28.34 11.92
CA LEU A 98 13.69 29.64 12.31
C LEU A 98 14.49 30.32 13.44
N LEU A 99 15.10 29.54 14.33
CA LEU A 99 15.98 30.03 15.41
C LEU A 99 17.42 30.35 14.96
N GLY A 100 17.71 30.27 13.66
CA GLY A 100 19.00 30.65 13.10
C GLY A 100 19.90 29.48 12.66
N GLY A 101 19.34 28.27 12.52
CA GLY A 101 20.01 27.09 11.95
C GLY A 101 20.77 26.22 12.96
N SER A 102 20.82 26.64 14.22
CA SER A 102 21.36 25.84 15.32
C SER A 102 20.73 26.27 16.65
N SER A 103 20.31 25.31 17.47
CA SER A 103 19.81 25.56 18.83
C SER A 103 20.36 24.52 19.79
N GLU A 104 20.84 24.95 20.95
CA GLU A 104 21.38 24.09 22.03
C GLU A 104 22.45 23.07 21.58
N GLY A 105 23.23 23.41 20.56
CA GLY A 105 24.28 22.54 20.02
C GLY A 105 23.79 21.48 19.02
N PHE A 106 22.51 21.49 18.64
CA PHE A 106 21.97 20.70 17.54
C PHE A 106 21.82 21.53 16.27
N THR A 107 22.28 20.96 15.17
CA THR A 107 22.15 21.51 13.83
C THR A 107 21.12 20.72 13.02
N THR A 108 20.55 21.38 12.00
CA THR A 108 19.65 20.73 11.03
C THR A 108 20.30 19.51 10.37
N ASP A 109 21.60 19.57 10.09
CA ASP A 109 22.35 18.47 9.49
C ASP A 109 22.45 17.24 10.41
N GLU A 110 22.65 17.44 11.71
CA GLU A 110 22.67 16.35 12.69
C GLU A 110 21.30 15.70 12.82
N ILE A 111 20.21 16.47 12.82
CA ILE A 111 18.85 15.91 12.90
C ILE A 111 18.49 15.15 11.62
N ASN A 112 18.86 15.68 10.45
CA ASN A 112 18.70 14.98 9.18
C ASN A 112 19.45 13.64 9.15
N PHE A 113 20.66 13.59 9.71
CA PHE A 113 21.41 12.34 9.86
C PHE A 113 20.69 11.32 10.74
N TRP A 114 20.11 11.76 11.87
CA TRP A 114 19.33 10.87 12.74
C TRP A 114 18.02 10.42 12.11
N LEU A 115 17.35 11.28 11.34
CA LEU A 115 16.16 10.93 10.56
C LEU A 115 16.46 9.84 9.53
N LEU A 116 17.58 9.93 8.82
CA LEU A 116 18.00 8.88 7.87
C LEU A 116 18.20 7.54 8.59
N LYS A 117 18.92 7.54 9.71
CA LYS A 117 19.10 6.32 10.52
C LYS A 117 17.78 5.75 11.04
N LEU A 118 16.88 6.62 11.48
CA LEU A 118 15.57 6.20 11.98
C LEU A 118 14.70 5.63 10.84
N ALA A 119 14.80 6.19 9.63
CA ALA A 119 14.11 5.66 8.46
C ALA A 119 14.58 4.25 8.11
N ASP A 120 15.88 3.98 8.19
CA ASP A 120 16.43 2.63 7.99
C ASP A 120 15.88 1.65 9.04
N CYS A 121 15.87 2.04 10.33
CA CYS A 121 15.29 1.23 11.41
C CYS A 121 13.79 0.95 11.21
N ILE A 122 13.02 1.95 10.77
CA ILE A 122 11.59 1.81 10.47
C ILE A 122 11.38 0.79 9.33
N ASN A 123 12.21 0.84 8.30
CA ASN A 123 12.12 -0.09 7.17
C ASN A 123 12.49 -1.52 7.58
N GLU A 124 13.52 -1.69 8.41
CA GLU A 124 13.91 -2.99 8.97
C GLU A 124 12.78 -3.58 9.84
N ALA A 125 12.18 -2.77 10.70
CA ALA A 125 11.05 -3.18 11.54
C ALA A 125 9.83 -3.60 10.70
N LYS A 126 9.48 -2.83 9.65
CA LYS A 126 8.41 -3.21 8.70
C LYS A 126 8.70 -4.55 8.02
N SER A 127 9.94 -4.77 7.60
CA SER A 127 10.35 -6.03 6.97
C SER A 127 10.18 -7.21 7.92
N LEU A 128 10.57 -7.06 9.20
CA LEU A 128 10.41 -8.11 10.21
C LEU A 128 8.94 -8.43 10.49
N ILE A 129 8.07 -7.41 10.57
CA ILE A 129 6.63 -7.61 10.76
C ILE A 129 6.02 -8.35 9.57
N ASN A 130 6.40 -7.99 8.34
CA ASN A 130 5.92 -8.67 7.14
C ASN A 130 6.38 -10.14 7.11
N GLN A 131 7.65 -10.41 7.42
CA GLN A 131 8.18 -11.78 7.50
C GLN A 131 7.45 -12.61 8.56
N LYS A 132 7.12 -12.03 9.72
CA LYS A 132 6.34 -12.71 10.76
C LYS A 132 4.95 -13.08 10.26
N LYS A 133 4.24 -12.15 9.61
CA LYS A 133 2.91 -12.39 9.03
C LYS A 133 2.95 -13.46 7.93
N GLU A 134 3.94 -13.40 7.05
CA GLU A 134 4.15 -14.41 6.01
C GLU A 134 4.41 -15.80 6.62
N ALA A 135 5.23 -15.88 7.68
CA ALA A 135 5.49 -17.13 8.39
C ALA A 135 4.24 -17.68 9.08
N GLU A 136 3.40 -16.83 9.68
CA GLU A 136 2.12 -17.22 10.27
C GLU A 136 1.19 -17.83 9.21
N VAL A 137 1.00 -17.14 8.08
CA VAL A 137 0.18 -17.63 6.95
C VAL A 137 0.75 -18.95 6.39
N TYR A 138 2.06 -19.05 6.23
CA TYR A 138 2.71 -20.27 5.76
C TYR A 138 2.49 -21.45 6.72
N ASN A 139 2.57 -21.21 8.03
CA ASN A 139 2.34 -22.23 9.05
C ASN A 139 0.87 -22.69 9.07
N GLU A 140 -0.08 -21.77 8.95
CA GLU A 140 -1.51 -22.10 8.82
C GLU A 140 -1.80 -22.93 7.58
N LEU A 141 -1.22 -22.55 6.43
CA LEU A 141 -1.36 -23.31 5.18
C LEU A 141 -0.77 -24.71 5.31
N THR A 142 0.43 -24.83 5.90
CA THR A 142 1.10 -26.12 6.13
C THR A 142 0.27 -27.04 7.03
N LEU A 143 -0.32 -26.49 8.09
CA LEU A 143 -1.21 -27.24 8.98
C LEU A 143 -2.47 -27.71 8.24
N SER A 144 -3.08 -26.84 7.44
CA SER A 144 -4.26 -27.16 6.62
C SER A 144 -3.96 -28.29 5.63
N ILE A 145 -2.83 -28.23 4.92
CA ILE A 145 -2.36 -29.28 4.01
C ILE A 145 -2.16 -30.60 4.77
N PHE A 146 -1.52 -30.56 5.93
CA PHE A 146 -1.29 -31.76 6.75
C PHE A 146 -2.61 -32.44 7.16
N LEU A 147 -3.59 -31.67 7.64
CA LEU A 147 -4.91 -32.19 8.04
C LEU A 147 -5.67 -32.79 6.86
N LYS A 148 -5.71 -32.11 5.70
CA LYS A 148 -6.31 -32.65 4.48
C LYS A 148 -5.61 -33.93 4.01
N GLY A 149 -4.29 -33.99 4.11
CA GLY A 149 -3.50 -35.19 3.82
C GLY A 149 -3.80 -36.38 4.75
N GLN A 150 -4.23 -36.14 6.00
CA GLN A 150 -4.73 -37.22 6.86
C GLN A 150 -6.11 -37.70 6.43
N GLN A 151 -7.03 -36.80 6.08
CA GLN A 151 -8.37 -37.16 5.61
C GLN A 151 -8.32 -37.99 4.32
N ILE A 152 -7.46 -37.63 3.37
CA ILE A 152 -7.25 -38.42 2.15
C ILE A 152 -6.80 -39.84 2.49
N ARG A 153 -5.84 -40.00 3.40
CA ARG A 153 -5.38 -41.33 3.83
C ARG A 153 -6.47 -42.14 4.53
N HIS A 154 -7.34 -41.48 5.31
CA HIS A 154 -8.49 -42.13 5.92
C HIS A 154 -9.45 -42.67 4.87
N TYR A 155 -9.84 -41.85 3.89
CA TYR A 155 -10.74 -42.29 2.80
C TYR A 155 -10.12 -43.36 1.91
N GLN A 156 -8.81 -43.30 1.64
CA GLN A 156 -8.11 -44.35 0.90
C GLN A 156 -8.15 -45.70 1.63
N ARG A 157 -8.02 -45.68 2.96
CA ARG A 157 -8.12 -46.90 3.78
C ARG A 157 -9.55 -47.46 3.78
N GLU A 158 -10.55 -46.61 3.94
CA GLU A 158 -11.96 -47.01 3.91
C GLU A 158 -12.32 -47.63 2.55
N ASN A 159 -11.87 -47.04 1.45
CA ASN A 159 -12.06 -47.61 0.11
C ASN A 159 -11.40 -48.98 -0.05
N ALA A 160 -10.17 -49.16 0.45
CA ALA A 160 -9.49 -50.44 0.40
C ALA A 160 -10.25 -51.53 1.20
N GLU A 161 -10.79 -51.18 2.37
CA GLU A 161 -11.60 -52.09 3.19
C GLU A 161 -12.93 -52.46 2.51
N LEU A 162 -13.58 -51.51 1.85
CA LEU A 162 -14.80 -51.76 1.08
C LEU A 162 -14.54 -52.68 -0.12
N ASN A 163 -13.46 -52.43 -0.88
CA ASN A 163 -13.06 -53.29 -1.99
C ASN A 163 -12.78 -54.73 -1.53
N GLY A 164 -12.07 -54.91 -0.40
CA GLY A 164 -11.85 -56.25 0.15
C GLY A 164 -13.13 -56.98 0.54
N LYS A 165 -14.15 -56.27 1.05
CA LYS A 165 -15.47 -56.85 1.36
C LYS A 165 -16.24 -57.26 0.09
N ILE A 166 -16.10 -56.49 -1.00
CA ILE A 166 -16.69 -56.81 -2.30
C ILE A 166 -16.06 -58.08 -2.87
N GLU A 167 -14.73 -58.18 -2.85
CA GLU A 167 -14.01 -59.37 -3.34
C GLU A 167 -14.40 -60.64 -2.57
N LEU A 168 -14.51 -60.56 -1.23
CA LEU A 168 -14.96 -61.68 -0.40
C LEU A 168 -16.40 -62.10 -0.73
N SER A 169 -17.28 -61.13 -0.97
CA SER A 169 -18.68 -61.39 -1.36
C SER A 169 -18.76 -62.07 -2.73
N LEU A 170 -17.96 -61.62 -3.69
CA LEU A 170 -17.86 -62.23 -5.02
C LEU A 170 -17.36 -63.67 -4.95
N ALA A 171 -16.29 -63.93 -4.19
CA ALA A 171 -15.76 -65.28 -4.01
C ALA A 171 -16.78 -66.23 -3.35
N SER A 172 -17.57 -65.72 -2.40
CA SER A 172 -18.62 -66.48 -1.74
C SER A 172 -19.78 -66.83 -2.69
N LEU A 173 -20.14 -65.89 -3.58
CA LEU A 173 -21.14 -66.11 -4.62
C LEU A 173 -20.71 -67.19 -5.63
N GLU A 174 -19.47 -67.12 -6.10
CA GLU A 174 -18.90 -68.10 -7.03
C GLU A 174 -18.94 -69.51 -6.41
N SER A 175 -18.50 -69.63 -5.14
CA SER A 175 -18.53 -70.90 -4.42
C SER A 175 -19.94 -71.46 -4.23
N ALA A 176 -20.94 -70.59 -4.03
CA ALA A 176 -22.34 -71.02 -3.93
C ALA A 176 -22.88 -71.55 -5.27
N LYS A 177 -22.56 -70.90 -6.39
CA LYS A 177 -22.94 -71.35 -7.74
C LYS A 177 -22.32 -72.70 -8.09
N ASP A 178 -21.06 -72.91 -7.75
CA ASP A 178 -20.39 -74.20 -7.99
C ASP A 178 -21.05 -75.33 -7.21
N LYS A 179 -21.47 -75.08 -5.96
CA LYS A 179 -22.22 -76.05 -5.14
C LYS A 179 -23.61 -76.33 -5.72
N GLU A 180 -24.31 -75.31 -6.18
CA GLU A 180 -25.62 -75.47 -6.85
C GLU A 180 -25.48 -76.36 -8.09
N ALA A 181 -24.47 -76.09 -8.93
CA ALA A 181 -24.21 -76.89 -10.12
C ALA A 181 -23.88 -78.37 -9.78
N GLN A 182 -23.09 -78.60 -8.72
CA GLN A 182 -22.81 -79.96 -8.24
C GLN A 182 -24.07 -80.69 -7.75
N GLU A 183 -24.90 -80.03 -6.94
CA GLU A 183 -26.12 -80.67 -6.43
C GLU A 183 -27.13 -80.93 -7.55
N LYS A 184 -27.25 -80.02 -8.52
CA LYS A 184 -28.09 -80.23 -9.71
C LYS A 184 -27.64 -81.45 -10.51
N SER A 185 -26.33 -81.61 -10.72
CA SER A 185 -25.78 -82.79 -11.38
C SER A 185 -26.08 -84.08 -10.62
N LYS A 186 -26.05 -84.08 -9.28
CA LYS A 186 -26.42 -85.26 -8.49
C LYS A 186 -27.91 -85.61 -8.60
N ILE A 187 -28.77 -84.60 -8.70
CA ILE A 187 -30.21 -84.80 -8.89
C ILE A 187 -30.47 -85.48 -10.23
N ASP A 188 -29.86 -84.97 -11.31
CA ASP A 188 -30.00 -85.58 -12.64
C ASP A 188 -29.57 -87.05 -12.62
N ASP A 189 -28.45 -87.35 -11.95
CA ASP A 189 -27.91 -88.72 -11.78
C ASP A 189 -28.85 -89.65 -10.97
N ILE A 190 -29.59 -89.10 -10.00
CA ILE A 190 -30.57 -89.84 -9.19
C ILE A 190 -31.88 -90.04 -9.97
N VAL A 191 -32.32 -89.03 -10.73
CA VAL A 191 -33.50 -89.13 -11.59
C VAL A 191 -33.31 -90.23 -12.62
N ASP A 192 -32.14 -90.28 -13.27
CA ASP A 192 -31.79 -91.33 -14.23
C ASP A 192 -31.85 -92.73 -13.58
N LYS A 193 -31.27 -92.90 -12.38
CA LYS A 193 -31.33 -94.16 -11.62
C LYS A 193 -32.76 -94.55 -11.23
N LEU A 194 -33.60 -93.57 -10.92
CA LEU A 194 -34.98 -93.80 -10.53
C LEU A 194 -35.84 -94.24 -11.72
N ASP A 195 -35.60 -93.68 -12.89
CA ASP A 195 -36.25 -94.11 -14.13
C ASP A 195 -35.74 -95.49 -14.58
N GLU A 196 -34.45 -95.79 -14.43
CA GLU A 196 -33.92 -97.14 -14.63
C GLU A 196 -34.60 -98.17 -13.69
N ALA A 197 -34.71 -97.84 -12.40
CA ALA A 197 -35.35 -98.71 -11.41
C ALA A 197 -36.83 -98.94 -11.71
N LYS A 198 -37.58 -97.88 -12.09
CA LYS A 198 -38.98 -97.99 -12.51
C LYS A 198 -39.15 -98.87 -13.73
N ASN A 199 -38.34 -98.64 -14.77
CA ASN A 199 -38.38 -99.46 -15.98
C ASN A 199 -38.04 -100.92 -15.67
N HIS A 200 -37.08 -101.17 -14.79
CA HIS A 200 -36.75 -102.53 -14.34
C HIS A 200 -37.93 -103.18 -13.63
N GLN A 201 -38.59 -102.45 -12.72
CA GLN A 201 -39.73 -102.95 -11.97
C GLN A 201 -40.95 -103.19 -12.87
N GLU A 202 -41.23 -102.32 -13.83
CA GLU A 202 -42.30 -102.49 -14.81
C GLU A 202 -42.08 -103.72 -15.70
N ASN A 203 -40.83 -103.93 -16.15
CA ASN A 203 -40.45 -105.12 -16.89
C ASN A 203 -40.63 -106.41 -16.07
N GLN A 204 -40.27 -106.39 -14.78
CA GLN A 204 -40.48 -107.54 -13.88
C GLN A 204 -41.96 -107.81 -13.61
N ILE A 205 -42.78 -106.77 -13.39
CA ILE A 205 -44.23 -106.91 -13.22
C ILE A 205 -44.86 -107.51 -14.47
N ASN A 206 -44.43 -107.06 -15.66
CA ASN A 206 -44.93 -107.61 -16.92
C ASN A 206 -44.52 -109.07 -17.08
N ALA A 207 -43.26 -109.42 -16.78
CA ALA A 207 -42.80 -110.82 -16.79
C ALA A 207 -43.55 -111.70 -15.79
N LEU A 208 -43.87 -111.18 -14.59
CA LEU A 208 -44.67 -111.88 -13.59
C LEU A 208 -46.11 -112.07 -14.04
N LYS A 209 -46.74 -111.05 -14.64
CA LYS A 209 -48.09 -111.17 -15.22
C LYS A 209 -48.11 -112.22 -16.34
N GLU A 210 -47.08 -112.25 -17.16
CA GLU A 210 -46.93 -113.22 -18.25
C GLU A 210 -46.71 -114.63 -17.70
N SER A 211 -45.85 -114.79 -16.69
CA SER A 211 -45.64 -116.05 -15.97
C SER A 211 -46.92 -116.55 -15.30
N TYR A 212 -47.63 -115.67 -14.59
CA TYR A 212 -48.89 -116.00 -13.91
C TYR A 212 -49.97 -116.40 -14.89
N LYS A 213 -50.06 -115.71 -16.04
CA LYS A 213 -50.97 -116.09 -17.12
C LYS A 213 -50.60 -117.45 -17.72
N THR A 214 -49.30 -117.71 -17.92
CA THR A 214 -48.81 -119.00 -18.41
C THR A 214 -49.06 -120.14 -17.42
N GLU A 215 -48.90 -119.91 -16.12
CA GLU A 215 -49.25 -120.89 -15.07
C GLU A 215 -50.76 -121.08 -14.91
N GLN A 216 -51.55 -120.02 -15.06
CA GLN A 216 -53.01 -120.10 -15.05
C GLN A 216 -53.53 -120.89 -16.27
N ASP A 217 -52.93 -120.68 -17.44
CA ASP A 217 -53.24 -121.41 -18.67
C ASP A 217 -52.78 -122.88 -18.57
N ASN A 218 -51.63 -123.15 -17.95
CA ASN A 218 -51.13 -124.51 -17.68
C ASN A 218 -51.89 -125.25 -16.58
N ALA A 219 -52.57 -124.55 -15.66
CA ALA A 219 -53.41 -125.18 -14.63
C ALA A 219 -54.78 -125.65 -15.16
N SER A 220 -55.12 -125.31 -16.42
CA SER A 220 -56.39 -125.69 -17.07
C SER A 220 -56.32 -127.01 -17.86
N GLU A 221 -55.14 -127.63 -18.01
CA GLU A 221 -54.99 -128.91 -18.71
C GLU A 221 -54.14 -129.90 -17.88
N ASP A 222 -54.75 -131.06 -17.62
CA ASP A 222 -54.22 -132.28 -17.01
C ASP A 222 -53.97 -132.39 -15.49
N ALA A 223 -54.54 -133.47 -14.95
CA ALA A 223 -54.49 -133.84 -13.55
C ALA A 223 -53.19 -134.57 -13.17
N LYS A 224 -52.55 -134.08 -12.09
CA LYS A 224 -51.56 -134.72 -11.17
C LYS A 224 -50.16 -135.03 -11.74
N PRO A 225 -49.12 -134.52 -11.07
CA PRO A 225 -48.65 -135.15 -9.82
C PRO A 225 -48.84 -134.27 -8.58
N THR A 226 -48.82 -134.92 -7.43
CA THR A 226 -48.95 -134.43 -6.04
C THR A 226 -49.21 -132.93 -5.83
N TYR A 227 -50.50 -132.60 -5.70
CA TYR A 227 -51.02 -131.27 -5.33
C TYR A 227 -50.33 -130.66 -4.09
N GLU A 228 -49.80 -131.51 -3.20
CA GLU A 228 -49.09 -131.14 -1.98
C GLU A 228 -47.66 -130.64 -2.25
N ASP A 229 -46.95 -131.20 -3.23
CA ASP A 229 -45.61 -130.72 -3.64
C ASP A 229 -45.71 -129.41 -4.42
N ILE A 230 -46.75 -129.27 -5.25
CA ILE A 230 -47.06 -128.00 -5.94
C ILE A 230 -47.52 -126.94 -4.94
N GLN A 231 -48.38 -127.28 -3.96
CA GLN A 231 -48.76 -126.35 -2.89
C GLN A 231 -47.58 -125.93 -2.03
N ASN A 232 -46.67 -126.85 -1.67
CA ASN A 232 -45.51 -126.51 -0.86
C ASN A 232 -44.48 -125.71 -1.66
N SER A 233 -44.23 -126.04 -2.93
CA SER A 233 -43.38 -125.25 -3.82
C SER A 233 -43.94 -123.86 -4.09
N ALA A 234 -45.25 -123.76 -4.36
CA ALA A 234 -45.96 -122.49 -4.52
C ALA A 234 -45.97 -121.69 -3.22
N ALA A 235 -46.24 -122.32 -2.07
CA ALA A 235 -46.21 -121.65 -0.77
C ALA A 235 -44.81 -121.14 -0.41
N THR A 236 -43.75 -121.91 -0.70
CA THR A 236 -42.37 -121.48 -0.46
C THR A 236 -41.99 -120.32 -1.39
N SER A 237 -42.42 -120.37 -2.65
CA SER A 237 -42.18 -119.29 -3.62
C SER A 237 -43.00 -118.04 -3.30
N ILE A 238 -44.25 -118.20 -2.84
CA ILE A 238 -45.11 -117.13 -2.35
C ILE A 238 -44.49 -116.50 -1.11
N LEU A 239 -44.00 -117.27 -0.13
CA LEU A 239 -43.32 -116.73 1.05
C LEU A 239 -42.03 -115.97 0.68
N ALA A 240 -41.24 -116.49 -0.27
CA ALA A 240 -40.05 -115.80 -0.77
C ALA A 240 -40.42 -114.49 -1.50
N LEU A 241 -41.49 -114.50 -2.29
CA LEU A 241 -42.01 -113.31 -2.96
C LEU A 241 -42.60 -112.30 -1.97
N GLU A 242 -43.36 -112.74 -0.97
CA GLU A 242 -43.92 -111.90 0.09
C GLU A 242 -42.80 -111.24 0.91
N SER A 243 -41.73 -111.98 1.22
CA SER A 243 -40.54 -111.42 1.87
C SER A 243 -39.85 -110.38 1.00
N THR A 244 -39.68 -110.65 -0.30
CA THR A 244 -39.03 -109.72 -1.23
C THR A 244 -39.88 -108.48 -1.47
N ILE A 245 -41.21 -108.62 -1.54
CA ILE A 245 -42.17 -107.52 -1.61
C ILE A 245 -42.11 -106.70 -0.33
N GLY A 246 -42.01 -107.34 0.83
CA GLY A 246 -41.83 -106.67 2.11
C GLY A 246 -40.57 -105.80 2.13
N ASP A 247 -39.42 -106.36 1.78
CA ASP A 247 -38.14 -105.65 1.73
C ASP A 247 -38.17 -104.49 0.71
N GLN A 248 -38.78 -104.71 -0.46
CA GLN A 248 -38.93 -103.66 -1.48
C GLN A 248 -39.92 -102.58 -1.06
N SER A 249 -41.02 -102.94 -0.38
CA SER A 249 -41.99 -101.97 0.13
C SER A 249 -41.35 -101.07 1.19
N LEU A 250 -40.49 -101.65 2.04
CA LEU A 250 -39.69 -100.91 3.03
C LEU A 250 -38.69 -99.97 2.34
N LYS A 251 -38.04 -100.44 1.26
CA LYS A 251 -37.14 -99.61 0.44
C LYS A 251 -37.86 -98.47 -0.26
N ILE A 252 -39.08 -98.69 -0.75
CA ILE A 252 -39.93 -97.67 -1.35
C ILE A 252 -40.32 -96.62 -0.29
N GLU A 253 -40.68 -97.05 0.92
CA GLU A 253 -40.97 -96.13 2.03
C GLU A 253 -39.75 -95.27 2.39
N GLU A 254 -38.57 -95.86 2.53
CA GLU A 254 -37.31 -95.10 2.75
C GLU A 254 -37.09 -94.06 1.65
N LEU A 255 -37.14 -94.48 0.38
CA LEU A 255 -36.91 -93.57 -0.75
C LEU A 255 -37.97 -92.48 -0.84
N THR A 256 -39.22 -92.77 -0.45
CA THR A 256 -40.31 -91.79 -0.43
C THR A 256 -40.09 -90.76 0.68
N ALA A 257 -39.63 -91.19 1.86
CA ALA A 257 -39.28 -90.30 2.96
C ALA A 257 -38.07 -89.42 2.63
N ASP A 258 -37.03 -89.99 2.00
CA ASP A 258 -35.86 -89.24 1.55
C ASP A 258 -36.23 -88.22 0.47
N ASN A 259 -37.10 -88.59 -0.48
CA ASN A 259 -37.60 -87.67 -1.51
C ASN A 259 -38.40 -86.52 -0.90
N ALA A 260 -39.27 -86.80 0.08
CA ALA A 260 -40.01 -85.75 0.79
C ALA A 260 -39.07 -84.80 1.56
N SER A 261 -38.02 -85.34 2.19
CA SER A 261 -37.00 -84.53 2.88
C SER A 261 -36.22 -83.64 1.91
N LEU A 262 -35.80 -84.19 0.77
CA LEU A 262 -35.08 -83.45 -0.27
C LEU A 262 -35.96 -82.36 -0.89
N GLN A 263 -37.25 -82.64 -1.15
CA GLN A 263 -38.19 -81.62 -1.61
C GLN A 263 -38.33 -80.47 -0.61
N ALA A 264 -38.41 -80.76 0.69
CA ALA A 264 -38.44 -79.73 1.73
C ALA A 264 -37.16 -78.88 1.73
N ASN A 265 -35.99 -79.50 1.57
CA ASN A 265 -34.71 -78.78 1.49
C ASN A 265 -34.61 -77.89 0.25
N ILE A 266 -35.07 -78.37 -0.92
CA ILE A 266 -35.13 -77.57 -2.15
C ILE A 266 -36.03 -76.35 -1.95
N LEU A 267 -37.21 -76.54 -1.35
CA LEU A 267 -38.14 -75.44 -1.09
C LEU A 267 -37.51 -74.37 -0.19
N THR A 268 -36.74 -74.81 0.81
CA THR A 268 -35.99 -73.92 1.71
C THR A 268 -34.87 -73.18 0.98
N MET A 269 -34.12 -73.87 0.11
CA MET A 269 -33.06 -73.27 -0.70
C MET A 269 -33.61 -72.30 -1.74
N SER A 270 -34.70 -72.62 -2.43
CA SER A 270 -35.39 -71.70 -3.35
C SER A 270 -35.84 -70.43 -2.65
N ASN A 271 -36.42 -70.54 -1.46
CA ASN A 271 -36.81 -69.36 -0.68
C ASN A 271 -35.59 -68.49 -0.32
N ASN A 272 -34.44 -69.10 -0.01
CA ASN A 272 -33.21 -68.36 0.26
C ASN A 272 -32.63 -67.70 -1.01
N ILE A 273 -32.68 -68.37 -2.16
CA ILE A 273 -32.25 -67.81 -3.45
C ILE A 273 -33.11 -66.59 -3.79
N ASP A 274 -34.43 -66.71 -3.68
CA ASP A 274 -35.36 -65.60 -3.93
C ASP A 274 -35.10 -64.42 -2.98
N SER A 275 -34.78 -64.70 -1.72
CA SER A 275 -34.42 -63.66 -0.74
C SER A 275 -33.13 -62.95 -1.12
N LEU A 276 -32.09 -63.69 -1.49
CA LEU A 276 -30.79 -63.13 -1.87
C LEU A 276 -30.87 -62.37 -3.20
N GLN A 277 -31.68 -62.83 -4.16
CA GLN A 277 -31.93 -62.10 -5.41
C GLN A 277 -32.60 -60.75 -5.16
N LYS A 278 -33.61 -60.69 -4.28
CA LYS A 278 -34.24 -59.43 -3.89
C LYS A 278 -33.25 -58.49 -3.20
N GLU A 279 -32.40 -59.01 -2.32
CA GLU A 279 -31.37 -58.20 -1.67
C GLU A 279 -30.36 -57.65 -2.68
N LEU A 280 -29.94 -58.46 -3.67
CA LEU A 280 -29.06 -58.05 -4.75
C LEU A 280 -29.69 -56.96 -5.62
N GLU A 281 -30.96 -57.09 -5.99
CA GLU A 281 -31.70 -56.06 -6.74
C GLU A 281 -31.75 -54.74 -5.98
N ILE A 282 -32.10 -54.77 -4.69
CA ILE A 282 -32.13 -53.57 -3.84
C ILE A 282 -30.74 -52.92 -3.76
N LYS A 283 -29.68 -53.73 -3.60
CA LYS A 283 -28.30 -53.24 -3.56
C LYS A 283 -27.84 -52.67 -4.91
N SER A 284 -28.25 -53.28 -6.02
CA SER A 284 -27.98 -52.78 -7.36
C SER A 284 -28.67 -51.44 -7.61
N GLU A 285 -29.93 -51.28 -7.21
CA GLU A 285 -30.64 -50.00 -7.31
C GLU A 285 -29.96 -48.93 -6.45
N THR A 286 -29.61 -49.25 -5.19
CA THR A 286 -28.92 -48.28 -4.32
C THR A 286 -27.53 -47.90 -4.83
N LEU A 287 -26.80 -48.81 -5.48
CA LEU A 287 -25.53 -48.48 -6.12
C LEU A 287 -25.75 -47.52 -7.31
N LYS A 288 -26.75 -47.80 -8.15
CA LYS A 288 -27.08 -46.96 -9.31
C LYS A 288 -27.50 -45.55 -8.89
N ASP A 289 -28.27 -45.44 -7.82
CA ASP A 289 -28.64 -44.16 -7.21
C ASP A 289 -27.42 -43.41 -6.65
N ALA A 290 -26.48 -44.12 -6.00
CA ALA A 290 -25.27 -43.53 -5.47
C ALA A 290 -24.34 -43.03 -6.59
N GLU A 291 -24.17 -43.80 -7.66
CA GLU A 291 -23.42 -43.40 -8.86
C GLU A 291 -24.04 -42.15 -9.51
N SER A 292 -25.37 -42.11 -9.65
CA SER A 292 -26.06 -40.94 -10.18
C SER A 292 -25.83 -39.69 -9.33
N LYS A 293 -25.90 -39.82 -7.99
CA LYS A 293 -25.65 -38.70 -7.07
C LYS A 293 -24.20 -38.23 -7.10
N PHE A 294 -23.25 -39.15 -7.18
CA PHE A 294 -21.85 -38.82 -7.33
C PHE A 294 -21.60 -38.02 -8.61
N GLU A 295 -22.20 -38.45 -9.71
CA GLU A 295 -21.99 -37.80 -10.99
C GLU A 295 -22.66 -36.43 -11.08
N GLU A 296 -23.83 -36.27 -10.44
CA GLU A 296 -24.46 -34.97 -10.24
C GLU A 296 -23.58 -34.02 -9.40
N PHE A 297 -23.03 -34.52 -8.28
CA PHE A 297 -22.09 -33.75 -7.45
C PHE A 297 -20.82 -33.37 -8.23
N ARG A 298 -20.25 -34.29 -9.01
CA ARG A 298 -19.07 -34.02 -9.85
C ARG A 298 -19.35 -32.92 -10.87
N LEU A 299 -20.52 -32.96 -11.52
CA LEU A 299 -20.92 -31.98 -12.50
C LEU A 299 -21.14 -30.60 -11.86
N GLN A 300 -21.84 -30.55 -10.72
CA GLN A 300 -22.05 -29.31 -9.96
C GLN A 300 -20.72 -28.70 -9.50
N SER A 301 -19.84 -29.49 -8.90
CA SER A 301 -18.54 -29.02 -8.43
C SER A 301 -17.67 -28.50 -9.57
N LYS A 302 -17.69 -29.18 -10.72
CA LYS A 302 -16.96 -28.71 -11.91
C LYS A 302 -17.53 -27.39 -12.43
N THR A 303 -18.84 -27.31 -12.60
CA THR A 303 -19.50 -26.10 -13.14
C THR A 303 -19.30 -24.90 -12.22
N ALA A 304 -19.42 -25.10 -10.91
CA ALA A 304 -19.16 -24.06 -9.91
C ALA A 304 -17.70 -23.60 -9.94
N SER A 305 -16.75 -24.53 -9.99
CA SER A 305 -15.32 -24.21 -10.07
C SER A 305 -14.95 -23.49 -11.36
N ASP A 306 -15.48 -23.93 -12.52
CA ASP A 306 -15.21 -23.30 -13.81
C ASP A 306 -15.78 -21.86 -13.83
N THR A 307 -16.98 -21.66 -13.27
CA THR A 307 -17.61 -20.33 -13.17
C THR A 307 -16.83 -19.39 -12.24
N GLU A 308 -16.40 -19.87 -11.07
CA GLU A 308 -15.58 -19.07 -10.14
C GLU A 308 -14.24 -18.69 -10.77
N VAL A 309 -13.59 -19.61 -11.49
CA VAL A 309 -12.32 -19.33 -12.19
C VAL A 309 -12.51 -18.26 -13.27
N ASP A 310 -13.57 -18.35 -14.07
CA ASP A 310 -13.89 -17.34 -15.08
C ASP A 310 -14.19 -15.97 -14.45
N GLU A 311 -14.88 -15.94 -13.30
CA GLU A 311 -15.15 -14.71 -12.55
C GLU A 311 -13.85 -14.11 -11.97
N PHE A 312 -12.94 -14.93 -11.45
CA PHE A 312 -11.63 -14.47 -10.99
C PHE A 312 -10.79 -13.88 -12.13
N ILE A 313 -10.77 -14.53 -13.30
CA ILE A 313 -10.07 -14.02 -14.49
C ILE A 313 -10.65 -12.67 -14.92
N GLY A 314 -11.99 -12.55 -14.96
CA GLY A 314 -12.67 -11.29 -15.29
C GLY A 314 -12.35 -10.18 -14.28
N ASN A 315 -12.35 -10.50 -12.98
CA ASN A 315 -12.00 -9.55 -11.92
C ASN A 315 -10.53 -9.12 -12.01
N GLU A 316 -9.62 -10.04 -12.32
CA GLU A 316 -8.19 -9.73 -12.53
C GLU A 316 -8.01 -8.75 -13.71
N GLU A 317 -8.73 -8.94 -14.81
CA GLU A 317 -8.68 -8.02 -15.96
C GLU A 317 -9.21 -6.61 -15.61
N VAL A 318 -10.29 -6.52 -14.83
CA VAL A 318 -10.81 -5.24 -14.33
C VAL A 318 -9.79 -4.52 -13.45
N ILE A 319 -9.18 -5.22 -12.50
CA ILE A 319 -8.15 -4.66 -11.61
C ILE A 319 -6.94 -4.19 -12.42
N GLN A 320 -6.48 -4.99 -13.39
CA GLN A 320 -5.34 -4.64 -14.25
C GLN A 320 -5.61 -3.35 -15.05
N ASN A 321 -6.83 -3.22 -15.59
CA ASN A 321 -7.26 -2.02 -16.31
C ASN A 321 -7.35 -0.80 -15.38
N GLU A 322 -7.84 -0.96 -14.15
CA GLU A 322 -7.93 0.12 -13.17
C GLU A 322 -6.54 0.58 -12.71
N VAL A 323 -5.62 -0.34 -12.43
CA VAL A 323 -4.22 -0.04 -12.11
C VAL A 323 -3.57 0.75 -13.24
N THR A 324 -3.75 0.32 -14.49
CA THR A 324 -3.21 1.02 -15.65
C THR A 324 -3.79 2.44 -15.75
N SER A 325 -5.10 2.60 -15.57
CA SER A 325 -5.74 3.93 -15.57
C SER A 325 -5.25 4.84 -14.46
N LEU A 326 -5.00 4.30 -13.27
CA LEU A 326 -4.47 5.05 -12.14
C LEU A 326 -3.02 5.49 -12.38
N GLN A 327 -2.19 4.62 -12.95
CA GLN A 327 -0.81 4.94 -13.32
C GLN A 327 -0.73 6.05 -14.37
N GLU A 328 -1.62 6.03 -15.37
CA GLU A 328 -1.73 7.11 -16.35
C GLU A 328 -2.12 8.45 -15.69
N LYS A 329 -3.10 8.43 -14.77
CA LYS A 329 -3.50 9.63 -14.01
C LYS A 329 -2.38 10.14 -13.11
N GLU A 330 -1.63 9.25 -12.46
CA GLU A 330 -0.46 9.61 -11.67
C GLU A 330 0.59 10.31 -12.53
N SER A 331 0.90 9.76 -13.71
CA SER A 331 1.84 10.37 -14.65
C SER A 331 1.40 11.78 -15.08
N LEU A 332 0.12 11.97 -15.38
CA LEU A 332 -0.45 13.28 -15.74
C LEU A 332 -0.38 14.29 -14.57
N LEU A 333 -0.65 13.83 -13.35
CA LEU A 333 -0.54 14.67 -12.14
C LEU A 333 0.91 15.08 -11.86
N LEU A 334 1.87 14.16 -12.03
CA LEU A 334 3.30 14.45 -11.88
C LEU A 334 3.79 15.44 -12.93
N GLU A 335 3.33 15.32 -14.18
CA GLU A 335 3.63 16.29 -15.23
C GLU A 335 3.07 17.68 -14.88
N SER A 336 1.81 17.75 -14.44
CA SER A 336 1.18 19.00 -14.00
C SER A 336 1.88 19.62 -12.79
N LEU A 337 2.31 18.82 -11.82
CA LEU A 337 3.07 19.29 -10.65
C LEU A 337 4.43 19.86 -11.07
N SER A 338 5.13 19.18 -11.98
CA SER A 338 6.40 19.65 -12.56
C SER A 338 6.22 21.00 -13.26
N ASP A 339 5.15 21.17 -14.03
CA ASP A 339 4.86 22.45 -14.69
C ASP A 339 4.51 23.56 -13.70
N ASN A 340 3.76 23.25 -12.64
CA ASN A 340 3.49 24.20 -11.56
C ASN A 340 4.78 24.62 -10.84
N LEU A 341 5.71 23.69 -10.58
CA LEU A 341 7.01 24.00 -9.99
C LEU A 341 7.83 24.95 -10.88
N LYS A 342 7.81 24.77 -12.21
CA LYS A 342 8.45 25.71 -13.14
C LYS A 342 7.82 27.10 -13.06
N VAL A 343 6.49 27.18 -12.95
CA VAL A 343 5.78 28.45 -12.80
C VAL A 343 6.14 29.13 -11.47
N VAL A 344 6.16 28.39 -10.37
CA VAL A 344 6.57 28.93 -9.05
C VAL A 344 7.99 29.46 -9.11
N SER A 345 8.93 28.68 -9.63
CA SER A 345 10.33 29.11 -9.79
C SER A 345 10.46 30.36 -10.67
N HIS A 346 9.66 30.46 -11.74
CA HIS A 346 9.61 31.65 -12.58
C HIS A 346 9.07 32.87 -11.82
N LEU A 347 8.00 32.70 -11.02
CA LEU A 347 7.42 33.76 -10.20
C LEU A 347 8.38 34.23 -9.10
N GLU A 348 9.10 33.32 -8.46
CA GLU A 348 10.14 33.65 -7.49
C GLU A 348 11.27 34.47 -8.12
N MET A 349 11.77 34.05 -9.29
CA MET A 349 12.75 34.82 -10.05
C MET A 349 12.24 36.23 -10.39
N LEU A 350 10.98 36.32 -10.82
CA LEU A 350 10.36 37.60 -11.18
C LEU A 350 10.14 38.50 -9.96
N ASN A 351 9.85 37.90 -8.80
CA ASN A 351 9.73 38.61 -7.53
C ASN A 351 11.09 39.15 -7.07
N HIS A 352 12.16 38.35 -7.19
CA HIS A 352 13.53 38.81 -6.93
C HIS A 352 13.93 39.98 -7.84
N LEU A 353 13.65 39.89 -9.14
CA LEU A 353 13.91 40.97 -10.09
C LEU A 353 13.15 42.26 -9.71
N LYS A 354 11.86 42.14 -9.36
CA LYS A 354 11.05 43.28 -8.93
C LYS A 354 11.56 43.88 -7.61
N SER A 355 11.92 43.05 -6.64
CA SER A 355 12.49 43.50 -5.37
C SER A 355 13.81 44.26 -5.57
N ASN A 356 14.69 43.76 -6.43
CA ASN A 356 15.92 44.45 -6.80
C ASN A 356 15.62 45.80 -7.46
N LYS A 357 14.63 45.87 -8.36
CA LYS A 357 14.24 47.12 -9.00
C LYS A 357 13.67 48.14 -8.01
N ILE A 358 12.88 47.70 -7.03
CA ILE A 358 12.39 48.58 -5.95
C ILE A 358 13.56 49.14 -5.16
N ARG A 359 14.53 48.30 -4.77
CA ARG A 359 15.73 48.75 -4.05
C ARG A 359 16.54 49.78 -4.85
N GLU A 360 16.77 49.54 -6.14
CA GLU A 360 17.43 50.52 -7.03
C GLU A 360 16.70 51.87 -6.99
N MET A 361 15.37 51.87 -7.14
CA MET A 361 14.57 53.10 -7.10
C MET A 361 14.62 53.79 -5.72
N GLU A 362 14.67 53.04 -4.63
CA GLU A 362 14.85 53.60 -3.28
C GLU A 362 16.22 54.26 -3.09
N TYR A 363 17.28 53.69 -3.67
CA TYR A 363 18.61 54.31 -3.67
C TYR A 363 18.65 55.59 -4.48
N GLU A 364 18.11 55.58 -5.69
CA GLU A 364 17.99 56.79 -6.53
C GLU A 364 17.23 57.89 -5.78
N LEU A 365 16.12 57.54 -5.12
CA LEU A 365 15.31 58.49 -4.35
C LEU A 365 16.07 59.09 -3.16
N LYS A 366 16.86 58.28 -2.44
CA LYS A 366 17.73 58.77 -1.35
C LYS A 366 18.83 59.69 -1.87
N GLU A 367 19.44 59.35 -3.01
CA GLU A 367 20.47 60.19 -3.63
C GLU A 367 19.90 61.55 -4.04
N PHE A 368 18.72 61.55 -4.68
CA PHE A 368 18.00 62.78 -5.01
C PHE A 368 17.66 63.62 -3.77
N GLN A 369 17.23 62.99 -2.69
CA GLN A 369 16.98 63.69 -1.42
C GLN A 369 18.25 64.31 -0.85
N ALA A 370 19.38 63.60 -0.89
CA ALA A 370 20.67 64.12 -0.43
C ALA A 370 21.13 65.32 -1.26
N TYR A 371 21.01 65.25 -2.59
CA TYR A 371 21.31 66.38 -3.47
C TYR A 371 20.41 67.58 -3.19
N LEU A 372 19.13 67.34 -2.92
CA LEU A 372 18.16 68.39 -2.61
C LEU A 372 18.48 69.09 -1.29
N GLU A 373 18.87 68.34 -0.26
CA GLU A 373 19.30 68.92 1.02
C GLU A 373 20.63 69.67 0.90
N GLN A 374 21.61 69.15 0.15
CA GLN A 374 22.85 69.88 -0.14
C GLN A 374 22.56 71.20 -0.87
N ALA A 375 21.69 71.19 -1.88
CA ALA A 375 21.29 72.38 -2.61
C ALA A 375 20.57 73.40 -1.70
N LYS A 376 19.72 72.94 -0.77
CA LYS A 376 19.09 73.81 0.24
C LYS A 376 20.12 74.45 1.17
N THR A 377 21.07 73.66 1.69
CA THR A 377 22.11 74.17 2.59
C THR A 377 23.00 75.19 1.89
N ALA A 378 23.50 74.87 0.69
CA ALA A 378 24.33 75.78 -0.10
C ALA A 378 23.61 77.12 -0.37
N ARG A 379 22.30 77.06 -0.68
CA ARG A 379 21.48 78.25 -0.89
C ARG A 379 21.26 79.06 0.40
N SER A 380 21.12 78.38 1.54
CA SER A 380 21.01 79.03 2.85
C SER A 380 22.30 79.77 3.25
N GLU A 381 23.46 79.15 3.01
CA GLU A 381 24.77 79.75 3.22
C GLU A 381 24.99 80.98 2.32
N GLU A 382 24.60 80.89 1.03
CA GLU A 382 24.65 82.01 0.10
C GLU A 382 23.78 83.17 0.58
N ILE A 383 22.54 82.90 1.00
CA ILE A 383 21.63 83.91 1.55
C ILE A 383 22.25 84.57 2.79
N SER A 384 22.82 83.79 3.70
CA SER A 384 23.44 84.29 4.93
C SER A 384 24.65 85.19 4.63
N SER A 385 25.49 84.78 3.68
CA SER A 385 26.64 85.57 3.19
C SER A 385 26.21 86.89 2.56
N LEU A 386 25.14 86.88 1.74
CA LEU A 386 24.57 88.08 1.14
C LEU A 386 23.96 89.01 2.20
N MET A 387 23.28 88.47 3.22
CA MET A 387 22.76 89.27 4.34
C MET A 387 23.88 89.92 5.15
N GLN A 388 24.99 89.21 5.40
CA GLN A 388 26.15 89.77 6.08
C GLN A 388 26.76 90.92 5.27
N LYS A 389 27.02 90.72 3.97
CA LYS A 389 27.51 91.78 3.08
C LYS A 389 26.58 93.00 3.05
N LEU A 390 25.27 92.78 3.10
CA LEU A 390 24.30 93.87 3.16
C LEU A 390 24.44 94.68 4.46
N ASN A 391 24.64 94.02 5.61
CA ASN A 391 24.85 94.70 6.88
C ASN A 391 26.18 95.45 6.91
N ASP A 392 27.28 94.83 6.45
CA ASP A 392 28.58 95.49 6.35
C ASP A 392 28.50 96.75 5.48
N ASN A 393 27.79 96.67 4.35
CA ASN A 393 27.55 97.83 3.48
C ASN A 393 26.71 98.92 4.16
N LYS A 394 25.71 98.56 4.97
CA LYS A 394 24.93 99.54 5.75
C LYS A 394 25.78 100.23 6.81
N GLU A 395 26.64 99.50 7.51
CA GLU A 395 27.56 100.09 8.49
C GLU A 395 28.57 101.03 7.81
N ALA A 396 29.11 100.62 6.65
CA ALA A 396 29.97 101.46 5.83
C ALA A 396 29.25 102.72 5.35
N GLU A 397 27.97 102.63 4.94
CA GLU A 397 27.15 103.78 4.57
C GLU A 397 27.00 104.76 5.74
N ILE A 398 26.68 104.26 6.94
CA ILE A 398 26.56 105.09 8.16
C ILE A 398 27.90 105.78 8.47
N SER A 399 29.01 105.04 8.42
CA SER A 399 30.34 105.59 8.66
C SER A 399 30.69 106.69 7.65
N LEU A 400 30.40 106.48 6.36
CA LEU A 400 30.62 107.47 5.31
C LEU A 400 29.73 108.70 5.48
N ARG A 401 28.46 108.54 5.88
CA ARG A 401 27.56 109.67 6.20
C ARG A 401 28.10 110.51 7.35
N ASN A 402 28.53 109.88 8.44
CA ASN A 402 29.13 110.60 9.58
C ASN A 402 30.39 111.36 9.14
N LYS A 403 31.24 110.74 8.32
CA LYS A 403 32.48 111.35 7.82
C LYS A 403 32.22 112.51 6.86
N LEU A 404 31.17 112.40 6.05
CA LEU A 404 30.70 113.48 5.19
C LEU A 404 30.20 114.66 6.04
N GLU A 405 29.41 114.41 7.09
CA GLU A 405 28.93 115.43 8.01
C GLU A 405 30.08 116.14 8.75
N GLU A 406 31.05 115.40 9.28
CA GLU A 406 32.28 115.97 9.85
C GLU A 406 33.05 116.85 8.85
N THR A 407 33.12 116.41 7.59
CA THR A 407 33.83 117.15 6.53
C THR A 407 33.07 118.42 6.15
N LEU A 408 31.74 118.36 6.08
CA LEU A 408 30.89 119.53 5.84
C LEU A 408 31.03 120.55 6.96
N ASN A 409 31.01 120.11 8.23
CA ASN A 409 31.24 120.99 9.38
C ASN A 409 32.62 121.68 9.30
N LYS A 410 33.69 120.94 8.95
CA LYS A 410 35.02 121.53 8.73
C LYS A 410 35.04 122.53 7.58
N ILE A 411 34.31 122.29 6.50
CA ILE A 411 34.20 123.24 5.39
C ILE A 411 33.47 124.51 5.85
N GLU A 412 32.41 124.39 6.65
CA GLU A 412 31.71 125.54 7.23
C GLU A 412 32.63 126.35 8.17
N GLU A 413 33.36 125.68 9.06
CA GLU A 413 34.36 126.32 9.93
C GLU A 413 35.42 127.07 9.10
N ASN A 414 36.01 126.41 8.10
CA ASN A 414 36.98 127.02 7.20
C ASN A 414 36.37 128.21 6.41
N ASN A 415 35.11 128.12 6.00
CA ASN A 415 34.42 129.22 5.31
C ASN A 415 34.20 130.42 6.21
N GLU A 416 33.84 130.22 7.49
CA GLU A 416 33.77 131.31 8.46
C GLU A 416 35.15 131.92 8.72
N GLU A 417 36.19 131.10 8.80
CA GLU A 417 37.57 131.56 8.93
C GLU A 417 38.01 132.39 7.71
N ILE A 418 37.64 131.96 6.49
CA ILE A 418 37.86 132.72 5.25
C ILE A 418 37.08 134.03 5.26
N LYS A 419 35.82 134.05 5.71
CA LYS A 419 35.04 135.31 5.83
C LYS A 419 35.71 136.26 6.82
N GLU A 420 36.18 135.76 7.95
CA GLU A 420 36.86 136.57 8.96
C GLU A 420 38.18 137.13 8.43
N LEU A 421 38.98 136.31 7.75
CA LEU A 421 40.20 136.74 7.07
C LEU A 421 39.90 137.77 5.97
N THR A 422 38.86 137.56 5.18
CA THR A 422 38.40 138.52 4.15
C THR A 422 37.98 139.84 4.78
N ARG A 423 37.30 139.82 5.94
CA ARG A 423 36.96 141.02 6.69
C ARG A 423 38.20 141.76 7.18
N LYS A 424 39.18 141.04 7.74
CA LYS A 424 40.47 141.62 8.16
C LYS A 424 41.24 142.22 6.99
N ILE A 425 41.22 141.58 5.82
CA ILE A 425 41.81 142.12 4.59
C ILE A 425 41.09 143.42 4.18
N ASN A 426 39.76 143.42 4.13
CA ASN A 426 38.98 144.61 3.77
C ASN A 426 39.18 145.77 4.78
N GLU A 427 39.27 145.48 6.08
CA GLU A 427 39.60 146.47 7.11
C GLU A 427 41.01 147.05 6.90
N ALA A 428 41.99 146.19 6.60
CA ALA A 428 43.35 146.62 6.29
C ALA A 428 43.42 147.47 5.01
N GLU A 429 42.69 147.09 3.96
CA GLU A 429 42.57 147.87 2.72
C GLU A 429 41.88 149.21 2.95
N TYR A 430 40.85 149.26 3.80
CA TYR A 430 40.19 150.50 4.17
C TYR A 430 41.11 151.43 4.96
N ILE A 431 41.85 150.90 5.94
CA ILE A 431 42.89 151.66 6.67
C ILE A 431 43.92 152.20 5.69
N LYS A 432 44.40 151.36 4.77
CA LYS A 432 45.38 151.75 3.75
C LYS A 432 44.85 152.86 2.83
N LYS A 433 43.61 152.76 2.34
CA LYS A 433 42.94 153.81 1.55
C LYS A 433 42.74 155.11 2.34
N ARG A 434 42.41 155.01 3.62
CA ARG A 434 42.27 156.19 4.51
C ARG A 434 43.61 156.88 4.75
N ASP A 435 44.68 156.12 4.92
CA ASP A 435 46.03 156.66 5.09
C ASP A 435 46.57 157.25 3.77
N GLU A 436 46.17 156.72 2.61
CA GLU A 436 46.42 157.31 1.30
C GLU A 436 45.66 158.64 1.11
N GLN A 437 44.39 158.73 1.52
CA GLN A 437 43.63 160.00 1.50
C GLN A 437 44.19 161.07 2.44
N ARG A 438 44.68 160.69 3.63
CA ARG A 438 45.35 161.63 4.54
C ARG A 438 46.66 162.20 3.98
N LYS A 439 47.35 161.42 3.13
CA LYS A 439 48.56 161.89 2.43
C LYS A 439 48.23 162.79 1.24
N GLU A 440 47.06 162.65 0.63
CA GLU A 440 46.57 163.59 -0.40
C GLU A 440 46.11 164.93 0.22
N ASP A 441 45.50 164.91 1.41
CA ASP A 441 45.05 166.13 2.11
C ASP A 441 46.21 166.98 2.71
N GLU A 442 47.43 166.44 2.84
CA GLU A 442 48.61 167.19 3.33
C GLU A 442 49.42 167.92 2.21
N ILE A 443 49.03 167.80 0.93
CA ILE A 443 49.75 168.40 -0.22
C ILE A 443 49.09 169.70 -0.75
N ILE A 444 48.02 170.18 -0.13
CA ILE A 444 47.48 171.55 -0.37
C ILE A 444 47.64 172.39 0.90
N TYR A 445 48.87 172.84 1.15
CA TYR A 445 49.21 174.08 1.89
C TYR A 445 50.47 174.70 1.32
#